data_AF-A0A9E5NT23-F1
#
_entry.id   AF-A0A9E5NT23-F1
#
_cell.length_a   1.000
_cell.length_b   1.000
_cell.length_c   1.000
_cell.angle_alpha   90.00
_cell.angle_beta   90.00
_cell.angle_gamma   90.00
#
_symmetry.space_group_name_H-M   'P 1'
#
loop_
_entity.id
_entity.type
_entity.pdbx_description
1 polymer ?
#
loop_
_entity_poly.entity_id
_entity_poly.type
_entity_poly.pdbx_seq_one_letter_code
_entity_poly.pdbx_strand_id
1 'polypeptide(L)'
;MLSKVRVLLASAEASLGRLDRASLVVAALALGTLAQGSLTWSTTLAAGTLVGIAGLYVLSSLCKRHRIARRSDRLTIIFLLLLLVGGMLILTTSQIGGAIPLYAIAVVLFVSGLGREEKESASKSEAYTRREIVLLVLIIALGFALQGYRVALIPPGFHGDEAESGLQALKLLHGEVPSLISVGWYHLPMMSFAWHAVSMRIFGETIYGLRMSSVIVGSLTLIPFYFLVRLLFDKKIALVAAFLLAVSHPFIALSRLGINYTQTTLFEVTAFYFLFRGLRTRKWWDFVLSGLFVGTGLYLYYASRLVPLIVAGFLVYAAITRRGFVRTHWQGVVILSCAAIVIFAPMAAYFVRNPWHFMSRTNHVFVLAEQGWVDAPYPRSNAVSTLLGQAARVLPLFNYGGDMSGQYGYRGPMLDFFTSILFVLGLGYSTVHIDRPRHFFL
;
A
#
# COMPACT_ATOMS: atom_id res chain seq x y z
N MET A 1 -47.69 11.09 -11.81
CA MET A 1 -46.23 11.17 -11.54
C MET A 1 -45.86 10.51 -10.20
N LEU A 2 -46.56 10.81 -9.10
CA LEU A 2 -46.34 10.22 -7.77
C LEU A 2 -46.58 8.69 -7.67
N SER A 3 -47.50 8.12 -8.46
CA SER A 3 -47.74 6.67 -8.46
C SER A 3 -46.60 5.86 -9.10
N LYS A 4 -46.00 6.36 -10.18
CA LYS A 4 -44.85 5.72 -10.85
C LYS A 4 -43.58 5.76 -10.00
N VAL A 5 -43.39 6.81 -9.19
CA VAL A 5 -42.27 6.94 -8.24
C VAL A 5 -42.40 5.92 -7.10
N ARG A 6 -43.61 5.70 -6.57
CA ARG A 6 -43.84 4.68 -5.52
C ARG A 6 -43.54 3.25 -6.00
N VAL A 7 -43.89 2.92 -7.25
CA VAL A 7 -43.63 1.59 -7.82
C VAL A 7 -42.12 1.36 -8.03
N LEU A 8 -41.40 2.38 -8.48
CA LEU A 8 -39.93 2.34 -8.59
C LEU A 8 -39.24 2.19 -7.24
N LEU A 9 -39.71 2.88 -6.20
CA LEU A 9 -39.18 2.76 -4.83
C LEU A 9 -39.46 1.38 -4.22
N ALA A 10 -40.65 0.82 -4.44
CA ALA A 10 -40.99 -0.52 -3.96
C ALA A 10 -40.16 -1.62 -4.67
N SER A 11 -39.91 -1.47 -5.98
CA SER A 11 -39.04 -2.38 -6.74
C SER A 11 -37.57 -2.27 -6.31
N ALA A 12 -37.12 -1.06 -5.96
CA ALA A 12 -35.77 -0.82 -5.42
C ALA A 12 -35.63 -1.43 -4.01
N GLU A 13 -36.62 -1.27 -3.13
CA GLU A 13 -36.65 -1.90 -1.80
C GLU A 13 -36.63 -3.43 -1.89
N ALA A 14 -37.39 -4.03 -2.80
CA ALA A 14 -37.40 -5.48 -3.02
C ALA A 14 -36.04 -6.01 -3.51
N SER A 15 -35.34 -5.23 -4.34
CA SER A 15 -34.02 -5.57 -4.89
C SER A 15 -32.90 -5.38 -3.87
N LEU A 16 -32.97 -4.31 -3.06
CA LEU A 16 -32.08 -4.03 -1.92
C LEU A 16 -32.28 -5.04 -0.77
N GLY A 17 -33.46 -5.65 -0.70
CA GLY A 17 -33.83 -6.63 0.30
C GLY A 17 -32.95 -7.89 0.33
N ARG A 18 -32.23 -8.19 -0.77
CA ARG A 18 -31.38 -9.38 -0.96
C ARG A 18 -29.87 -9.14 -0.78
N LEU A 19 -29.45 -7.90 -0.52
CA LEU A 19 -28.03 -7.54 -0.41
C LEU A 19 -27.53 -7.72 1.04
N ASP A 20 -26.38 -8.37 1.21
CA ASP A 20 -25.74 -8.51 2.53
C ASP A 20 -25.10 -7.17 3.01
N ARG A 21 -24.67 -7.11 4.28
CA ARG A 21 -24.05 -5.90 4.87
C ARG A 21 -22.87 -5.38 4.03
N ALA A 22 -22.08 -6.27 3.42
CA ALA A 22 -20.95 -5.89 2.58
C ALA A 22 -21.42 -5.31 1.23
N SER A 23 -22.48 -5.86 0.66
CA SER A 23 -23.07 -5.43 -0.61
C SER A 23 -23.71 -4.05 -0.53
N LEU A 24 -24.25 -3.67 0.64
CA LEU A 24 -24.78 -2.34 0.92
C LEU A 24 -23.67 -1.29 1.09
N VAL A 25 -22.56 -1.65 1.74
CA VAL A 25 -21.37 -0.78 1.84
C VAL A 25 -20.75 -0.58 0.45
N VAL A 26 -20.64 -1.64 -0.34
CA VAL A 26 -20.15 -1.58 -1.72
C VAL A 26 -21.10 -0.77 -2.62
N ALA A 27 -22.42 -0.90 -2.46
CA ALA A 27 -23.39 -0.10 -3.20
C ALA A 27 -23.33 1.40 -2.81
N ALA A 28 -23.13 1.70 -1.52
CA ALA A 28 -22.94 3.06 -1.04
C ALA A 28 -21.63 3.68 -1.56
N LEU A 29 -20.55 2.90 -1.61
CA LEU A 29 -19.28 3.30 -2.20
C LEU A 29 -19.40 3.50 -3.73
N ALA A 30 -20.11 2.61 -4.43
CA ALA A 30 -20.34 2.69 -5.88
C ALA A 30 -21.24 3.87 -6.30
N LEU A 31 -22.25 4.20 -5.49
CA LEU A 31 -23.06 5.42 -5.66
C LEU A 31 -22.23 6.68 -5.39
N GLY A 32 -21.26 6.61 -4.48
CA GLY A 32 -20.23 7.64 -4.30
C GLY A 32 -19.32 7.81 -5.52
N THR A 33 -18.97 6.71 -6.22
CA THR A 33 -18.20 6.73 -7.47
C THR A 33 -18.99 7.35 -8.63
N LEU A 34 -20.30 7.07 -8.72
CA LEU A 34 -21.19 7.71 -9.71
C LEU A 34 -21.33 9.22 -9.47
N ALA A 35 -21.32 9.66 -8.20
CA ALA A 35 -21.28 11.08 -7.84
C ALA A 35 -19.93 11.75 -8.18
N GLN A 36 -18.85 10.97 -8.29
CA GLN A 36 -17.54 11.44 -8.73
C GLN A 36 -17.43 11.52 -10.25
N GLY A 37 -18.17 10.69 -10.99
CA GLY A 37 -18.38 10.89 -12.44
C GLY A 37 -19.07 12.22 -12.76
N SER A 38 -19.84 12.79 -11.82
CA SER A 38 -20.42 14.13 -11.95
C SER A 38 -19.50 15.28 -11.49
N LEU A 39 -18.35 15.00 -10.85
CA LEU A 39 -17.39 16.03 -10.40
C LEU A 39 -16.58 16.66 -11.54
N THR A 40 -16.69 16.15 -12.77
CA THR A 40 -16.15 16.81 -13.98
C THR A 40 -17.14 17.77 -14.66
N TRP A 41 -18.37 17.90 -14.15
CA TRP A 41 -19.38 18.84 -14.68
C TRP A 41 -19.97 19.69 -13.55
N SER A 42 -20.20 20.97 -13.84
CA SER A 42 -20.48 22.05 -12.88
C SER A 42 -21.87 22.01 -12.20
N THR A 43 -22.29 20.89 -11.61
CA THR A 43 -23.59 20.76 -10.91
C THR A 43 -23.40 20.32 -9.46
N THR A 44 -22.86 21.25 -8.67
CA THR A 44 -22.14 21.02 -7.40
C THR A 44 -22.97 20.90 -6.12
N LEU A 45 -24.29 21.16 -6.11
CA LEU A 45 -25.09 21.02 -4.88
C LEU A 45 -26.05 19.83 -4.91
N ALA A 46 -26.79 19.65 -6.01
CA ALA A 46 -27.87 18.67 -6.09
C ALA A 46 -27.38 17.22 -5.99
N ALA A 47 -26.22 16.90 -6.60
CA ALA A 47 -25.62 15.57 -6.52
C ALA A 47 -25.14 15.24 -5.08
N GLY A 48 -24.50 16.20 -4.41
CA GLY A 48 -24.09 16.06 -3.00
C GLY A 48 -25.29 15.92 -2.06
N THR A 49 -26.38 16.65 -2.30
CA THR A 49 -27.62 16.53 -1.51
C THR A 49 -28.29 15.18 -1.74
N LEU A 50 -28.37 14.70 -2.99
CA LEU A 50 -28.95 13.39 -3.32
C LEU A 50 -28.14 12.23 -2.70
N VAL A 51 -26.81 12.33 -2.69
CA VAL A 51 -25.93 11.35 -2.03
C VAL A 51 -26.08 11.40 -0.51
N GLY A 52 -26.21 12.60 0.07
CA GLY A 52 -26.51 12.77 1.49
C GLY A 52 -27.86 12.16 1.88
N ILE A 53 -28.90 12.37 1.07
CA ILE A 53 -30.23 11.79 1.25
C ILE A 53 -30.19 10.27 1.09
N ALA A 54 -29.45 9.74 0.11
CA ALA A 54 -29.25 8.31 -0.07
C ALA A 54 -28.51 7.68 1.13
N GLY A 55 -27.47 8.34 1.65
CA GLY A 55 -26.76 7.93 2.87
C GLY A 55 -27.66 7.91 4.11
N LEU A 56 -28.48 8.96 4.29
CA LEU A 56 -29.48 9.04 5.37
C LEU A 56 -30.58 7.99 5.23
N TYR A 57 -31.00 7.67 4.00
CA TYR A 57 -32.00 6.63 3.72
C TYR A 57 -31.45 5.22 3.99
N VAL A 58 -30.18 4.97 3.63
CA VAL A 58 -29.47 3.72 3.97
C VAL A 58 -29.29 3.58 5.49
N LEU A 59 -28.91 4.66 6.18
CA LEU A 59 -28.83 4.69 7.65
C LEU A 59 -30.20 4.45 8.31
N SER A 60 -31.26 5.08 7.81
CA SER A 60 -32.66 4.87 8.21
C SER A 60 -33.11 3.41 8.03
N SER A 61 -32.76 2.81 6.89
CA SER A 61 -33.05 1.40 6.57
C SER A 61 -32.29 0.45 7.50
N LEU A 62 -31.01 0.74 7.80
CA LEU A 62 -30.20 -0.02 8.76
C LEU A 62 -30.78 0.06 10.18
N CYS A 63 -31.24 1.25 10.61
CA CYS A 63 -31.89 1.48 11.90
C CYS A 63 -33.25 0.76 12.02
N LYS A 64 -34.01 0.63 10.92
CA LYS A 64 -35.30 -0.09 10.89
C LYS A 64 -35.13 -1.61 10.89
N ARG A 65 -34.08 -2.15 10.25
CA ARG A 65 -33.94 -3.59 9.98
C ARG A 65 -33.14 -4.36 11.04
N HIS A 66 -32.21 -3.69 11.73
CA HIS A 66 -31.52 -4.25 12.88
C HIS A 66 -31.98 -3.51 14.14
N ARG A 67 -32.55 -4.23 15.13
CA ARG A 67 -32.65 -3.69 16.50
C ARG A 67 -31.26 -3.18 16.87
N ILE A 68 -31.12 -1.87 16.99
CA ILE A 68 -29.89 -1.17 17.40
C ILE A 68 -29.61 -1.55 18.87
N ALA A 69 -29.20 -2.79 19.09
CA ALA A 69 -29.10 -3.38 20.42
C ALA A 69 -27.68 -3.17 20.98
N ARG A 70 -26.66 -3.32 20.13
CA ARG A 70 -25.26 -3.28 20.54
C ARG A 70 -24.72 -1.84 20.55
N ARG A 71 -23.86 -1.55 21.53
CA ARG A 71 -23.15 -0.27 21.64
C ARG A 71 -22.27 0.02 20.40
N SER A 72 -21.71 -1.03 19.80
CA SER A 72 -20.90 -0.97 18.57
C SER A 72 -21.66 -0.42 17.36
N ASP A 73 -22.91 -0.84 17.18
CA ASP A 73 -23.73 -0.46 16.03
C ASP A 73 -24.12 1.03 16.12
N ARG A 74 -24.41 1.52 17.34
CA ARG A 74 -24.68 2.94 17.62
C ARG A 74 -23.46 3.82 17.33
N LEU A 75 -22.29 3.39 17.78
CA LEU A 75 -21.05 4.13 17.59
C LEU A 75 -20.63 4.17 16.11
N THR A 76 -20.88 3.09 15.36
CA THR A 76 -20.63 3.03 13.91
C THR A 76 -21.56 3.97 13.13
N ILE A 77 -22.83 4.09 13.54
CA ILE A 77 -23.79 5.03 12.92
C ILE A 77 -23.40 6.48 13.21
N ILE A 78 -23.05 6.81 14.46
CA ILE A 78 -22.59 8.16 14.84
C ILE A 78 -21.30 8.50 14.09
N PHE A 79 -20.39 7.54 13.93
CA PHE A 79 -19.20 7.66 13.12
C PHE A 79 -19.50 8.03 11.65
N LEU A 80 -20.37 7.28 10.99
CA LEU A 80 -20.74 7.54 9.58
C LEU A 80 -21.41 8.91 9.42
N LEU A 81 -22.21 9.33 10.40
CA LEU A 81 -22.83 10.66 10.43
C LEU A 81 -21.79 11.77 10.57
N LEU A 82 -20.79 11.59 11.45
CA LEU A 82 -19.71 12.57 11.63
C LEU A 82 -18.81 12.69 10.39
N LEU A 83 -18.53 11.58 9.69
CA LEU A 83 -17.84 11.62 8.40
C LEU A 83 -18.66 12.37 7.34
N LEU A 84 -19.97 12.12 7.26
CA LEU A 84 -20.85 12.75 6.29
C LEU A 84 -20.98 14.26 6.54
N VAL A 85 -21.10 14.65 7.82
CA VAL A 85 -21.16 16.07 8.23
C VAL A 85 -19.82 16.76 8.03
N GLY A 86 -18.70 16.11 8.38
CA GLY A 86 -17.35 16.64 8.15
C GLY A 86 -17.05 16.81 6.65
N GLY A 87 -17.47 15.85 5.81
CA GLY A 87 -17.39 15.93 4.36
C GLY A 87 -18.23 17.07 3.79
N MET A 88 -19.49 17.22 4.23
CA MET A 88 -20.34 18.34 3.81
C MET A 88 -19.81 19.71 4.25
N LEU A 89 -19.21 19.81 5.44
CA LEU A 89 -18.56 21.03 5.92
C LEU A 89 -17.40 21.45 5.01
N ILE A 90 -16.54 20.50 4.62
CA ILE A 90 -15.46 20.77 3.67
C ILE A 90 -16.02 21.22 2.33
N LEU A 91 -17.05 20.53 1.82
CA LEU A 91 -17.68 20.84 0.53
C LEU A 91 -18.37 22.22 0.50
N THR A 92 -18.96 22.66 1.61
CA THR A 92 -19.74 23.91 1.67
C THR A 92 -18.92 25.12 2.07
N THR A 93 -17.91 24.95 2.90
CA THR A 93 -17.14 26.08 3.47
C THR A 93 -15.74 26.23 2.88
N SER A 94 -15.23 25.20 2.19
CA SER A 94 -13.80 25.10 1.80
C SER A 94 -12.83 25.23 2.98
N GLN A 95 -13.31 25.15 4.23
CA GLN A 95 -12.48 25.26 5.44
C GLN A 95 -12.26 23.87 6.05
N ILE A 96 -10.99 23.48 6.12
CA ILE A 96 -10.56 22.18 6.65
C ILE A 96 -10.58 22.18 8.20
N GLY A 97 -10.32 23.34 8.81
CA GLY A 97 -10.16 23.49 10.27
C GLY A 97 -11.34 22.99 11.09
N GLY A 98 -12.58 23.26 10.66
CA GLY A 98 -13.80 22.82 11.37
C GLY A 98 -14.10 21.32 11.21
N ALA A 99 -13.55 20.68 10.18
CA ALA A 99 -13.79 19.26 9.92
C ALA A 99 -12.81 18.35 10.69
N ILE A 100 -11.61 18.83 11.02
CA ILE A 100 -10.57 18.05 11.73
C ILE A 100 -11.08 17.48 13.08
N PRO A 101 -11.72 18.26 13.97
CA PRO A 101 -12.24 17.72 15.24
C PRO A 101 -13.33 16.67 15.02
N LEU A 102 -14.19 16.86 14.01
CA LEU A 102 -15.25 15.92 13.67
C LEU A 102 -14.68 14.59 13.18
N TYR A 103 -13.65 14.62 12.33
CA TYR A 103 -12.92 13.42 11.90
C TYR A 103 -12.20 12.74 13.07
N ALA A 104 -11.55 13.50 13.95
CA ALA A 104 -10.88 12.95 15.13
C ALA A 104 -11.88 12.24 16.07
N ILE A 105 -13.03 12.88 16.35
CA ILE A 105 -14.10 12.29 17.17
C ILE A 105 -14.68 11.05 16.47
N ALA A 106 -14.88 11.11 15.15
CA ALA A 106 -15.35 9.99 14.35
C ALA A 106 -14.42 8.78 14.48
N VAL A 107 -13.10 8.98 14.34
CA VAL A 107 -12.10 7.90 14.50
C VAL A 107 -12.14 7.31 15.91
N VAL A 108 -12.19 8.15 16.96
CA VAL A 108 -12.26 7.66 18.35
C VAL A 108 -13.55 6.87 18.60
N LEU A 109 -14.69 7.31 18.09
CA LEU A 109 -15.97 6.61 18.23
C LEU A 109 -16.00 5.30 17.42
N PHE A 110 -15.41 5.29 16.22
CA PHE A 110 -15.27 4.08 15.43
C PHE A 110 -14.40 3.04 16.15
N VAL A 111 -13.22 3.46 16.62
CA VAL A 111 -12.26 2.58 17.30
C VAL A 111 -12.80 2.09 18.65
N SER A 112 -13.51 2.93 19.41
CA SER A 112 -14.16 2.52 20.66
C SER A 112 -15.43 1.70 20.46
N GLY A 113 -16.08 1.84 19.30
CA GLY A 113 -17.25 1.06 18.88
C GLY A 113 -16.90 -0.32 18.37
N LEU A 114 -15.70 -0.48 17.83
CA LEU A 114 -15.09 -1.78 17.57
C LEU A 114 -14.73 -2.39 18.93
N GLY A 115 -15.71 -3.05 19.56
CA GLY A 115 -15.46 -3.88 20.73
C GLY A 115 -14.31 -4.85 20.43
N ARG A 116 -13.71 -5.42 21.48
CA ARG A 116 -12.74 -6.52 21.36
C ARG A 116 -13.41 -7.69 20.63
N GLU A 117 -13.38 -7.69 19.30
CA GLU A 117 -13.86 -8.81 18.52
C GLU A 117 -13.02 -10.04 18.83
N GLU A 118 -13.72 -11.18 18.81
CA GLU A 118 -13.39 -12.48 19.37
C GLU A 118 -11.99 -12.99 19.01
N LYS A 119 -11.53 -13.94 19.85
CA LYS A 119 -10.31 -14.76 19.73
C LYS A 119 -9.82 -14.89 18.29
N GLU A 120 -8.49 -14.81 18.11
CA GLU A 120 -7.75 -15.24 16.92
C GLU A 120 -8.37 -16.52 16.32
N SER A 121 -9.40 -16.37 15.48
CA SER A 121 -9.90 -17.42 14.66
C SER A 121 -8.87 -17.48 13.55
N ALA A 122 -7.89 -18.36 13.74
CA ALA A 122 -6.97 -18.72 12.68
C ALA A 122 -7.84 -19.02 11.46
N SER A 123 -7.85 -18.12 10.47
CA SER A 123 -8.55 -18.29 9.21
C SER A 123 -8.20 -19.68 8.73
N LYS A 124 -9.14 -20.64 8.84
CA LYS A 124 -8.89 -22.03 8.47
C LYS A 124 -8.35 -21.98 7.05
N SER A 125 -7.36 -22.81 6.74
CA SER A 125 -6.80 -22.89 5.38
C SER A 125 -7.89 -23.39 4.43
N GLU A 126 -8.80 -22.51 4.05
CA GLU A 126 -9.85 -22.80 3.09
C GLU A 126 -9.17 -23.03 1.74
N ALA A 127 -9.55 -24.13 1.10
CA ALA A 127 -9.13 -24.42 -0.27
C ALA A 127 -9.51 -23.24 -1.17
N TYR A 128 -8.64 -22.93 -2.14
CA TYR A 128 -8.90 -21.89 -3.11
C TYR A 128 -10.12 -22.27 -3.94
N THR A 129 -11.11 -21.37 -3.98
CA THR A 129 -12.27 -21.60 -4.83
C THR A 129 -11.97 -21.19 -6.27
N ARG A 130 -12.59 -21.84 -7.26
CA ARG A 130 -12.44 -21.43 -8.68
C ARG A 130 -12.80 -19.94 -8.89
N ARG A 131 -13.83 -19.46 -8.19
CA ARG A 131 -14.26 -18.06 -8.22
C ARG A 131 -13.18 -17.11 -7.69
N GLU A 132 -12.54 -17.47 -6.58
CA GLU A 132 -11.44 -16.69 -5.99
C GLU A 132 -10.24 -16.57 -6.93
N ILE A 133 -9.84 -17.67 -7.56
CA ILE A 133 -8.75 -17.68 -8.55
C ILE A 133 -9.11 -16.80 -9.75
N VAL A 134 -10.32 -16.96 -10.30
CA VAL A 134 -10.79 -16.14 -11.43
C VAL A 134 -10.79 -14.65 -11.06
N LEU A 135 -11.29 -14.27 -9.88
CA LEU A 135 -11.29 -12.88 -9.44
C LEU A 135 -9.86 -12.34 -9.28
N LEU A 136 -8.95 -13.12 -8.70
CA LEU A 136 -7.55 -12.72 -8.58
C LEU A 136 -6.90 -12.52 -9.96
N VAL A 137 -7.12 -13.45 -10.90
CA VAL A 137 -6.62 -13.33 -12.27
C VAL A 137 -7.18 -12.07 -12.96
N LEU A 138 -8.47 -11.77 -12.77
CA LEU A 138 -9.07 -10.55 -13.31
C LEU A 138 -8.47 -9.29 -12.68
N ILE A 139 -8.18 -9.29 -11.38
CA ILE A 139 -7.51 -8.17 -10.70
C ILE A 139 -6.09 -7.96 -11.25
N ILE A 140 -5.33 -9.04 -11.44
CA ILE A 140 -3.97 -8.97 -12.01
C ILE A 140 -4.02 -8.48 -13.45
N ALA A 141 -4.95 -8.99 -14.26
CA ALA A 141 -5.15 -8.56 -15.64
C ALA A 141 -5.56 -7.08 -15.72
N LEU A 142 -6.43 -6.61 -14.82
CA LEU A 142 -6.79 -5.21 -14.70
C LEU A 142 -5.58 -4.36 -14.32
N GLY A 143 -4.81 -4.76 -13.32
CA GLY A 143 -3.58 -4.08 -12.92
C GLY A 143 -2.59 -3.97 -14.08
N PHE A 144 -2.34 -5.07 -14.79
CA PHE A 144 -1.48 -5.09 -15.97
C PHE A 144 -2.00 -4.19 -17.10
N ALA A 145 -3.30 -4.20 -17.37
CA ALA A 145 -3.90 -3.34 -18.39
C ALA A 145 -3.76 -1.86 -18.03
N LEU A 146 -4.04 -1.46 -16.79
CA LEU A 146 -3.94 -0.07 -16.33
C LEU A 146 -2.48 0.42 -16.31
N GLN A 147 -1.55 -0.43 -15.89
CA GLN A 147 -0.11 -0.12 -15.86
C GLN A 147 0.47 -0.08 -17.28
N GLY A 148 0.12 -1.03 -18.14
CA GLY A 148 0.65 -1.14 -19.51
C GLY A 148 0.05 -0.16 -20.52
N TYR A 149 -1.14 0.41 -20.24
CA TYR A 149 -1.84 1.29 -21.17
C TYR A 149 -0.99 2.50 -21.56
N ARG A 150 -0.54 2.56 -22.82
CA ARG A 150 0.31 3.64 -23.38
C ARG A 150 1.57 3.90 -22.53
N VAL A 151 2.21 2.86 -21.99
CA VAL A 151 3.34 2.98 -21.06
C VAL A 151 4.54 3.77 -21.62
N ALA A 152 4.79 3.67 -22.93
CA ALA A 152 5.85 4.45 -23.59
C ALA A 152 5.56 5.97 -23.65
N LEU A 153 4.29 6.38 -23.51
CA LEU A 153 3.85 7.77 -23.70
C LEU A 153 3.40 8.44 -22.39
N ILE A 154 2.98 7.66 -21.40
CA ILE A 154 2.45 8.16 -20.12
C ILE A 154 3.24 7.52 -18.96
N PRO A 155 3.83 8.31 -18.04
CA PRO A 155 3.81 9.78 -18.01
C PRO A 155 4.57 10.44 -19.18
N PRO A 156 4.20 11.67 -19.57
CA PRO A 156 4.92 12.42 -20.60
C PRO A 156 6.31 12.78 -20.09
N GLY A 157 7.28 12.76 -21.00
CA GLY A 157 8.69 12.99 -20.66
C GLY A 157 9.41 11.71 -20.23
N PHE A 158 10.73 11.80 -20.25
CA PHE A 158 11.63 10.73 -19.85
C PHE A 158 12.52 11.25 -18.73
N HIS A 159 12.24 10.81 -17.50
CA HIS A 159 12.93 11.30 -16.31
C HIS A 159 14.41 10.91 -16.33
N GLY A 160 15.30 11.76 -15.80
CA GLY A 160 16.74 11.50 -15.78
C GLY A 160 17.10 10.15 -15.13
N ASP A 161 16.49 9.84 -13.98
CA ASP A 161 16.68 8.55 -13.30
C ASP A 161 16.20 7.34 -14.12
N GLU A 162 15.16 7.50 -14.96
CA GLU A 162 14.73 6.44 -15.89
C GLU A 162 15.77 6.26 -17.00
N ALA A 163 16.28 7.36 -17.55
CA ALA A 163 17.32 7.32 -18.57
C ALA A 163 18.57 6.62 -18.07
N GLU A 164 19.02 6.96 -16.87
CA GLU A 164 20.17 6.32 -16.23
C GLU A 164 19.94 4.84 -15.96
N SER A 165 18.75 4.46 -15.49
CA SER A 165 18.39 3.05 -15.30
C SER A 165 18.41 2.27 -16.62
N GLY A 166 17.91 2.89 -17.71
CA GLY A 166 18.00 2.34 -19.06
C GLY A 166 19.43 2.20 -19.57
N LEU A 167 20.29 3.19 -19.33
CA LEU A 167 21.71 3.13 -19.71
C LEU A 167 22.46 2.02 -18.96
N GLN A 168 22.20 1.82 -17.66
CA GLN A 168 22.78 0.69 -16.93
C GLN A 168 22.27 -0.66 -17.48
N ALA A 169 21.00 -0.74 -17.86
CA ALA A 169 20.42 -1.93 -18.49
C ALA A 169 21.06 -2.24 -19.86
N LEU A 170 21.34 -1.22 -20.68
CA LEU A 170 22.05 -1.38 -21.95
C LEU A 170 23.48 -1.88 -21.75
N LYS A 171 24.22 -1.30 -20.79
CA LYS A 171 25.56 -1.78 -20.43
C LYS A 171 25.56 -3.26 -20.04
N LEU A 172 24.54 -3.72 -19.32
CA LEU A 172 24.35 -5.14 -19.00
C LEU A 172 24.10 -5.99 -20.25
N LEU A 173 23.25 -5.52 -21.17
CA LEU A 173 22.92 -6.23 -22.41
C LEU A 173 24.09 -6.35 -23.37
N HIS A 174 24.91 -5.30 -23.45
CA HIS A 174 26.05 -5.22 -24.37
C HIS A 174 27.34 -5.79 -23.76
N GLY A 175 27.29 -6.30 -22.53
CA GLY A 175 28.44 -6.92 -21.86
C GLY A 175 29.51 -5.92 -21.41
N GLU A 176 29.12 -4.66 -21.21
CA GLU A 176 30.02 -3.56 -20.82
C GLU A 176 30.22 -3.44 -19.30
N VAL A 177 29.55 -4.28 -18.51
CA VAL A 177 29.72 -4.32 -17.06
C VAL A 177 30.73 -5.40 -16.65
N PRO A 178 31.62 -5.12 -15.68
CA PRO A 178 32.62 -6.09 -15.26
C PRO A 178 32.02 -7.27 -14.46
N SER A 179 30.91 -7.04 -13.74
CA SER A 179 30.24 -8.06 -12.93
C SER A 179 28.84 -7.60 -12.49
N LEU A 180 27.93 -8.53 -12.21
CA LEU A 180 26.65 -8.22 -11.55
C LEU A 180 26.81 -7.77 -10.09
N ILE A 181 27.96 -8.08 -9.48
CA ILE A 181 28.31 -7.71 -8.09
C ILE A 181 29.05 -6.36 -8.04
N SER A 182 29.22 -5.67 -9.18
CA SER A 182 29.69 -4.29 -9.18
C SER A 182 28.56 -3.31 -8.90
N VAL A 183 28.91 -2.03 -8.80
CA VAL A 183 27.95 -0.93 -8.73
C VAL A 183 27.93 -0.14 -10.03
N GLY A 184 26.91 0.70 -10.20
CA GLY A 184 26.80 1.61 -11.34
C GLY A 184 26.07 2.85 -10.90
N TRP A 185 25.04 3.29 -11.63
CA TRP A 185 24.42 4.57 -11.33
C TRP A 185 23.90 4.66 -9.88
N TYR A 186 24.20 5.79 -9.23
CA TYR A 186 24.04 6.03 -7.79
C TYR A 186 24.61 4.95 -6.87
N HIS A 187 25.64 4.20 -7.28
CA HIS A 187 26.23 3.12 -6.49
C HIS A 187 25.27 1.99 -6.14
N LEU A 188 24.17 1.85 -6.88
CA LEU A 188 23.29 0.68 -6.79
C LEU A 188 24.01 -0.55 -7.36
N PRO A 189 23.81 -1.75 -6.76
CA PRO A 189 24.31 -3.00 -7.33
C PRO A 189 23.82 -3.19 -8.78
N MET A 190 24.67 -3.69 -9.68
CA MET A 190 24.30 -3.97 -11.08
C MET A 190 23.17 -4.97 -11.24
N MET A 191 23.02 -5.87 -10.28
CA MET A 191 21.88 -6.77 -10.23
C MET A 191 20.52 -6.04 -10.21
N SER A 192 20.41 -4.81 -9.69
CA SER A 192 19.15 -4.04 -9.72
C SER A 192 18.63 -3.83 -11.14
N PHE A 193 19.52 -3.44 -12.07
CA PHE A 193 19.17 -3.11 -13.46
C PHE A 193 18.99 -4.34 -14.36
N ALA A 194 19.26 -5.56 -13.86
CA ALA A 194 19.11 -6.80 -14.63
C ALA A 194 17.67 -7.03 -15.11
N TRP A 195 16.66 -6.63 -14.31
CA TRP A 195 15.25 -6.73 -14.70
C TRP A 195 14.92 -5.83 -15.90
N HIS A 196 15.47 -4.62 -15.92
CA HIS A 196 15.35 -3.70 -17.04
C HIS A 196 16.05 -4.27 -18.28
N ALA A 197 17.26 -4.82 -18.13
CA ALA A 197 18.00 -5.46 -19.21
C ALA A 197 17.22 -6.61 -19.86
N VAL A 198 16.72 -7.56 -19.06
CA VAL A 198 15.91 -8.69 -19.56
C VAL A 198 14.67 -8.20 -20.30
N SER A 199 13.99 -7.19 -19.77
CA SER A 199 12.81 -6.61 -20.43
C SER A 199 13.17 -5.94 -21.75
N MET A 200 14.23 -5.13 -21.80
CA MET A 200 14.70 -4.49 -23.03
C MET A 200 15.18 -5.50 -24.07
N ARG A 201 15.72 -6.65 -23.66
CA ARG A 201 16.07 -7.75 -24.57
C ARG A 201 14.83 -8.36 -25.25
N ILE A 202 13.72 -8.47 -24.55
CA ILE A 202 12.49 -9.11 -25.03
C ILE A 202 11.61 -8.12 -25.81
N PHE A 203 11.43 -6.91 -25.28
CA PHE A 203 10.50 -5.88 -25.79
C PHE A 203 11.19 -4.77 -26.59
N GLY A 204 12.52 -4.86 -26.78
CA GLY A 204 13.34 -3.92 -27.52
C GLY A 204 14.01 -2.85 -26.65
N GLU A 205 15.16 -2.37 -27.12
CA GLU A 205 15.98 -1.31 -26.48
C GLU A 205 15.32 0.07 -26.63
N THR A 206 14.15 0.24 -26.02
CA THR A 206 13.29 1.42 -26.13
C THR A 206 12.72 1.80 -24.76
N ILE A 207 12.12 2.99 -24.65
CA ILE A 207 11.38 3.41 -23.44
C ILE A 207 10.26 2.40 -23.13
N TYR A 208 9.61 1.85 -24.17
CA TYR A 208 8.62 0.78 -24.00
C TYR A 208 9.24 -0.44 -23.30
N GLY A 209 10.34 -0.96 -23.83
CA GLY A 209 10.99 -2.14 -23.26
C GLY A 209 11.55 -1.91 -21.85
N LEU A 210 12.06 -0.71 -21.57
CA LEU A 210 12.48 -0.31 -20.23
C LEU A 210 11.29 -0.32 -19.26
N ARG A 211 10.22 0.42 -19.56
CA ARG A 211 9.06 0.56 -18.65
C ARG A 211 8.23 -0.71 -18.50
N MET A 212 8.24 -1.60 -19.52
CA MET A 212 7.55 -2.89 -19.43
C MET A 212 8.07 -3.77 -18.29
N SER A 213 9.34 -3.63 -17.89
CA SER A 213 9.87 -4.33 -16.72
C SER A 213 9.06 -4.02 -15.45
N SER A 214 8.84 -2.74 -15.17
CA SER A 214 8.10 -2.26 -14.00
C SER A 214 6.61 -2.58 -14.09
N VAL A 215 6.02 -2.58 -15.30
CA VAL A 215 4.63 -2.99 -15.51
C VAL A 215 4.45 -4.47 -15.15
N ILE A 216 5.36 -5.34 -15.61
CA ILE A 216 5.32 -6.77 -15.34
C ILE A 216 5.52 -7.01 -13.84
N VAL A 217 6.54 -6.40 -13.25
CA VAL A 217 6.88 -6.57 -11.83
C VAL A 217 5.79 -5.99 -10.90
N GLY A 218 5.25 -4.82 -11.22
CA GLY A 218 4.13 -4.21 -10.51
C GLY A 218 2.88 -5.08 -10.56
N SER A 219 2.58 -5.68 -11.72
CA SER A 219 1.47 -6.63 -11.87
C SER A 219 1.70 -7.91 -11.07
N LEU A 220 2.92 -8.45 -11.09
CA LEU A 220 3.29 -9.64 -10.30
C LEU A 220 3.22 -9.39 -8.79
N THR A 221 3.46 -8.15 -8.34
CA THR A 221 3.39 -7.77 -6.91
C THR A 221 2.00 -8.00 -6.30
N LEU A 222 0.93 -7.93 -7.11
CA LEU A 222 -0.43 -8.20 -6.67
C LEU A 222 -0.61 -9.64 -6.16
N ILE A 223 0.20 -10.58 -6.64
CA ILE A 223 0.13 -12.00 -6.25
C ILE A 223 0.58 -12.23 -4.79
N PRO A 224 1.84 -11.95 -4.39
CA PRO A 224 2.26 -12.11 -3.01
C PRO A 224 1.51 -11.16 -2.08
N PHE A 225 1.09 -9.98 -2.56
CA PHE A 225 0.26 -9.07 -1.79
C PHE A 225 -1.08 -9.70 -1.41
N TYR A 226 -1.79 -10.26 -2.39
CA TYR A 226 -3.03 -11.00 -2.14
C TYR A 226 -2.82 -12.13 -1.13
N PHE A 227 -1.78 -12.95 -1.31
CA PHE A 227 -1.52 -14.06 -0.41
C PHE A 227 -1.13 -13.61 1.01
N LEU A 228 -0.38 -12.52 1.15
CA LEU A 228 -0.05 -11.91 2.44
C LEU A 228 -1.31 -11.42 3.15
N VAL A 229 -2.17 -10.64 2.48
CA VAL A 229 -3.40 -10.14 3.10
C VAL A 229 -4.34 -11.29 3.46
N ARG A 230 -4.47 -12.32 2.59
CA ARG A 230 -5.28 -13.51 2.87
C ARG A 230 -4.76 -14.29 4.08
N LEU A 231 -3.44 -14.32 4.28
CA LEU A 231 -2.79 -14.98 5.39
C LEU A 231 -3.02 -14.24 6.73
N LEU A 232 -2.97 -12.90 6.70
CA LEU A 232 -3.16 -12.04 7.88
C LEU A 232 -4.65 -11.89 8.25
N PHE A 233 -5.53 -11.92 7.25
CA PHE A 233 -6.96 -11.70 7.38
C PHE A 233 -7.75 -12.86 6.76
N ASP A 234 -8.51 -12.57 5.71
CA ASP A 234 -9.35 -13.53 4.99
C ASP A 234 -9.37 -13.24 3.49
N LYS A 235 -10.00 -14.13 2.73
CA LYS A 235 -10.09 -14.05 1.26
C LYS A 235 -10.85 -12.82 0.76
N LYS A 236 -11.86 -12.33 1.48
CA LYS A 236 -12.66 -11.16 1.06
C LYS A 236 -11.82 -9.90 1.19
N ILE A 237 -11.18 -9.72 2.36
CA ILE A 237 -10.28 -8.60 2.62
C ILE A 237 -9.12 -8.62 1.62
N ALA A 238 -8.55 -9.79 1.33
CA ALA A 238 -7.47 -9.95 0.36
C ALA A 238 -7.87 -9.54 -1.07
N LEU A 239 -9.05 -9.96 -1.55
CA LEU A 239 -9.53 -9.57 -2.88
C LEU A 239 -9.81 -8.07 -2.97
N VAL A 240 -10.42 -7.48 -1.93
CA VAL A 240 -10.67 -6.03 -1.88
C VAL A 240 -9.36 -5.25 -1.84
N ALA A 241 -8.43 -5.63 -0.96
CA ALA A 241 -7.13 -4.97 -0.86
C ALA A 241 -6.34 -5.08 -2.18
N ALA A 242 -6.29 -6.26 -2.80
CA ALA A 242 -5.60 -6.46 -4.07
C ALA A 242 -6.23 -5.64 -5.20
N PHE A 243 -7.57 -5.55 -5.24
CA PHE A 243 -8.27 -4.67 -6.18
C PHE A 243 -7.92 -3.20 -5.94
N LEU A 244 -8.00 -2.72 -4.70
CA LEU A 244 -7.65 -1.34 -4.34
C LEU A 244 -6.21 -0.99 -4.70
N LEU A 245 -5.26 -1.91 -4.47
CA LEU A 245 -3.87 -1.73 -4.89
C LEU A 245 -3.73 -1.69 -6.41
N ALA A 246 -4.40 -2.58 -7.14
CA ALA A 246 -4.35 -2.64 -8.60
C ALA A 246 -4.87 -1.37 -9.28
N VAL A 247 -5.83 -0.67 -8.67
CA VAL A 247 -6.39 0.59 -9.18
C VAL A 247 -5.81 1.84 -8.50
N SER A 248 -4.88 1.67 -7.57
CA SER A 248 -4.27 2.77 -6.82
C SER A 248 -3.40 3.63 -7.74
N HIS A 249 -3.70 4.93 -7.83
CA HIS A 249 -2.96 5.86 -8.69
C HIS A 249 -1.45 5.90 -8.37
N PRO A 250 -0.98 6.05 -7.10
CA PRO A 250 0.44 5.98 -6.79
C PRO A 250 1.09 4.66 -7.23
N PHE A 251 0.42 3.53 -6.99
CA PHE A 251 0.95 2.22 -7.36
C PHE A 251 1.07 2.08 -8.88
N ILE A 252 0.06 2.49 -9.63
CA ILE A 252 0.08 2.50 -11.09
C ILE A 252 1.19 3.42 -11.59
N ALA A 253 1.30 4.64 -11.08
CA ALA A 253 2.28 5.62 -11.53
C ALA A 253 3.71 5.11 -11.32
N LEU A 254 4.04 4.59 -10.13
CA LEU A 254 5.36 4.04 -9.84
C LEU A 254 5.65 2.78 -10.64
N SER A 255 4.63 1.96 -10.94
CA SER A 255 4.77 0.77 -11.80
C SER A 255 4.94 1.07 -13.27
N ARG A 256 4.80 2.33 -13.69
CA ARG A 256 5.01 2.79 -15.06
C ARG A 256 6.39 3.42 -15.29
N LEU A 257 7.14 3.68 -14.23
CA LEU A 257 8.48 4.25 -14.32
C LEU A 257 9.52 3.14 -14.52
N GLY A 258 10.45 3.36 -15.45
CA GLY A 258 11.60 2.48 -15.70
C GLY A 258 12.68 2.54 -14.63
N ILE A 259 12.30 2.41 -13.35
CA ILE A 259 13.17 2.54 -12.17
C ILE A 259 12.91 1.35 -11.22
N ASN A 260 13.93 0.98 -10.44
CA ASN A 260 13.96 -0.18 -9.54
C ASN A 260 13.02 -0.12 -8.30
N TYR A 261 11.92 0.65 -8.37
CA TYR A 261 10.97 0.82 -7.26
C TYR A 261 10.06 -0.39 -7.09
N THR A 262 9.45 -0.88 -8.18
CA THR A 262 8.48 -1.97 -8.07
C THR A 262 9.11 -3.32 -7.80
N GLN A 263 10.33 -3.53 -8.28
CA GLN A 263 11.16 -4.71 -8.00
C GLN A 263 11.36 -4.82 -6.50
N THR A 264 11.69 -3.70 -5.86
CA THR A 264 11.80 -3.60 -4.41
C THR A 264 10.50 -4.03 -3.72
N THR A 265 9.36 -3.44 -4.10
CA THR A 265 8.05 -3.77 -3.54
C THR A 265 7.68 -5.26 -3.69
N LEU A 266 7.91 -5.86 -4.87
CA LEU A 266 7.64 -7.28 -5.13
C LEU A 266 8.39 -8.17 -4.14
N PHE A 267 9.70 -7.94 -4.00
CA PHE A 267 10.55 -8.76 -3.15
C PHE A 267 10.21 -8.57 -1.67
N GLU A 268 9.92 -7.35 -1.23
CA GLU A 268 9.55 -7.05 0.15
C GLU A 268 8.22 -7.70 0.57
N VAL A 269 7.18 -7.53 -0.25
CA VAL A 269 5.87 -8.16 0.02
C VAL A 269 5.99 -9.68 0.03
N THR A 270 6.80 -10.24 -0.87
CA THR A 270 7.07 -11.69 -0.91
C THR A 270 7.84 -12.17 0.32
N ALA A 271 8.85 -11.41 0.76
CA ALA A 271 9.58 -11.70 1.99
C ALA A 271 8.67 -11.73 3.22
N PHE A 272 7.75 -10.76 3.34
CA PHE A 272 6.76 -10.71 4.42
C PHE A 272 5.76 -11.85 4.33
N TYR A 273 5.28 -12.20 3.13
CA TYR A 273 4.41 -13.36 2.94
C TYR A 273 5.04 -14.63 3.51
N PHE A 274 6.28 -14.93 3.13
CA PHE A 274 6.97 -16.11 3.62
C PHE A 274 7.34 -16.01 5.10
N LEU A 275 7.69 -14.83 5.62
CA LEU A 275 7.93 -14.62 7.05
C LEU A 275 6.69 -15.01 7.86
N PHE A 276 5.54 -14.42 7.53
CA PHE A 276 4.29 -14.70 8.24
C PHE A 276 3.83 -16.15 8.05
N ARG A 277 4.04 -16.73 6.87
CA ARG A 277 3.68 -18.12 6.61
C ARG A 277 4.58 -19.07 7.40
N GLY A 278 5.86 -18.78 7.51
CA GLY A 278 6.82 -19.53 8.32
C GLY A 278 6.51 -19.45 9.81
N LEU A 279 6.15 -18.27 10.32
CA LEU A 279 5.70 -18.11 11.71
C LEU A 279 4.40 -18.86 12.00
N ARG A 280 3.51 -18.99 11.02
CA ARG A 280 2.25 -19.72 11.15
C ARG A 280 2.41 -21.25 11.03
N THR A 281 3.16 -21.71 10.02
CA THR A 281 3.25 -23.13 9.66
C THR A 281 4.49 -23.83 10.25
N ARG A 282 5.47 -23.06 10.72
CA ARG A 282 6.77 -23.50 11.25
C ARG A 282 7.63 -24.29 10.26
N LYS A 283 7.38 -24.13 8.97
CA LYS A 283 8.20 -24.72 7.91
C LYS A 283 9.49 -23.90 7.76
N TRP A 284 10.67 -24.50 8.01
CA TRP A 284 11.99 -23.93 7.68
C TRP A 284 12.14 -23.36 6.26
N TRP A 285 11.66 -24.04 5.22
CA TRP A 285 11.53 -23.62 3.83
C TRP A 285 10.96 -22.20 3.69
N ASP A 286 9.95 -21.84 4.49
CA ASP A 286 9.35 -20.50 4.46
C ASP A 286 10.31 -19.45 5.01
N PHE A 287 11.09 -19.79 6.05
CA PHE A 287 12.13 -18.91 6.57
C PHE A 287 13.29 -18.75 5.57
N VAL A 288 13.67 -19.82 4.85
CA VAL A 288 14.68 -19.73 3.77
C VAL A 288 14.18 -18.83 2.65
N LEU A 289 12.94 -19.00 2.19
CA LEU A 289 12.36 -18.15 1.15
C LEU A 289 12.26 -16.69 1.63
N SER A 290 11.82 -16.45 2.86
CA SER A 290 11.81 -15.10 3.43
C SER A 290 13.21 -14.48 3.42
N GLY A 291 14.23 -15.20 3.91
CA GLY A 291 15.62 -14.74 3.91
C GLY A 291 16.17 -14.51 2.50
N LEU A 292 15.82 -15.37 1.53
CA LEU A 292 16.17 -15.20 0.12
C LEU A 292 15.63 -13.88 -0.44
N PHE A 293 14.35 -13.58 -0.22
CA PHE A 293 13.73 -12.35 -0.71
C PHE A 293 14.25 -11.10 0.02
N VAL A 294 14.51 -11.18 1.34
CA VAL A 294 15.17 -10.10 2.11
C VAL A 294 16.57 -9.82 1.57
N GLY A 295 17.40 -10.87 1.42
CA GLY A 295 18.77 -10.75 0.93
C GLY A 295 18.84 -10.25 -0.50
N THR A 296 17.93 -10.71 -1.37
CA THR A 296 17.86 -10.24 -2.76
C THR A 296 17.36 -8.80 -2.85
N GLY A 297 16.42 -8.40 -1.98
CA GLY A 297 15.94 -7.01 -1.92
C GLY A 297 17.07 -6.00 -1.71
N LEU A 298 18.10 -6.35 -0.93
CA LEU A 298 19.28 -5.52 -0.70
C LEU A 298 20.11 -5.22 -1.96
N TYR A 299 19.86 -5.92 -3.06
CA TYR A 299 20.47 -5.64 -4.36
C TYR A 299 19.68 -4.62 -5.20
N LEU A 300 18.41 -4.38 -4.89
CA LEU A 300 17.47 -3.71 -5.80
C LEU A 300 17.46 -2.20 -5.62
N TYR A 301 17.17 -1.72 -4.42
CA TYR A 301 17.08 -0.29 -4.14
C TYR A 301 17.42 0.04 -2.69
N TYR A 302 17.76 1.31 -2.44
CA TYR A 302 18.14 1.79 -1.12
C TYR A 302 17.06 1.58 -0.05
N ALA A 303 15.78 1.66 -0.42
CA ALA A 303 14.67 1.42 0.51
C ALA A 303 14.74 0.04 1.16
N SER A 304 15.21 -0.99 0.44
CA SER A 304 15.31 -2.35 0.95
C SER A 304 16.31 -2.53 2.08
N ARG A 305 17.21 -1.56 2.30
CA ARG A 305 18.13 -1.57 3.46
C ARG A 305 17.38 -1.46 4.79
N LEU A 306 16.16 -0.90 4.79
CA LEU A 306 15.31 -0.84 5.98
C LEU A 306 14.59 -2.17 6.24
N VAL A 307 14.45 -3.06 5.25
CA VAL A 307 13.66 -4.29 5.39
C VAL A 307 14.22 -5.24 6.44
N PRO A 308 15.54 -5.55 6.50
CA PRO A 308 16.08 -6.33 7.61
C PRO A 308 15.80 -5.71 8.98
N LEU A 309 15.82 -4.37 9.08
CA LEU A 309 15.53 -3.65 10.33
C LEU A 309 14.05 -3.76 10.71
N ILE A 310 13.15 -3.67 9.73
CA ILE A 310 11.71 -3.86 9.90
C ILE A 310 11.41 -5.29 10.35
N VAL A 311 12.01 -6.29 9.69
CA VAL A 311 11.87 -7.71 10.07
C VAL A 311 12.40 -7.94 11.48
N ALA A 312 13.59 -7.43 11.80
CA ALA A 312 14.17 -7.54 13.13
C ALA A 312 13.30 -6.86 14.19
N GLY A 313 12.83 -5.64 13.93
CA GLY A 313 11.92 -4.89 14.82
C GLY A 313 10.63 -5.65 15.09
N PHE A 314 10.01 -6.23 14.06
CA PHE A 314 8.85 -7.09 14.21
C PHE A 314 9.14 -8.35 15.04
N LEU A 315 10.26 -9.04 14.79
CA LEU A 315 10.64 -10.24 15.53
C LEU A 315 10.94 -9.94 17.01
N VAL A 316 11.57 -8.81 17.32
CA VAL A 316 11.78 -8.31 18.68
C VAL A 316 10.45 -7.99 19.35
N TYR A 317 9.58 -7.24 18.67
CA TYR A 317 8.23 -6.97 19.15
C TYR A 317 7.45 -8.26 19.45
N ALA A 318 7.51 -9.25 18.56
CA ALA A 318 6.84 -10.54 18.75
C ALA A 318 7.46 -11.35 19.90
N ALA A 319 8.77 -11.29 20.09
CA ALA A 319 9.46 -11.92 21.21
C ALA A 319 9.05 -11.33 22.57
N ILE A 320 8.82 -10.01 22.64
CA ILE A 320 8.41 -9.30 23.85
C ILE A 320 6.92 -9.52 24.16
N THR A 321 6.06 -9.45 23.15
CA THR A 321 4.60 -9.51 23.34
C THR A 321 4.05 -10.93 23.48
N ARG A 322 4.72 -11.95 22.92
CA ARG A 322 4.23 -13.33 22.93
C ARG A 322 5.10 -14.26 23.77
N ARG A 323 4.54 -14.73 24.89
CA ARG A 323 5.17 -15.76 25.73
C ARG A 323 5.52 -17.01 24.92
N GLY A 324 6.76 -17.47 25.01
CA GLY A 324 7.25 -18.67 24.32
C GLY A 324 7.54 -18.48 22.82
N PHE A 325 7.41 -17.28 22.27
CA PHE A 325 7.69 -17.01 20.85
C PHE A 325 9.11 -17.39 20.46
N VAL A 326 10.12 -16.96 21.25
CA VAL A 326 11.54 -17.25 20.98
C VAL A 326 11.79 -18.76 20.98
N ARG A 327 11.35 -19.46 22.03
CA ARG A 327 11.49 -20.93 22.12
C ARG A 327 10.88 -21.64 20.91
N THR A 328 9.80 -21.10 20.36
CA THR A 328 9.08 -21.70 19.24
C THR A 328 9.71 -21.40 17.87
N HIS A 329 10.30 -20.22 17.67
CA HIS A 329 10.68 -19.73 16.34
C HIS A 329 12.18 -19.46 16.16
N TRP A 330 13.02 -19.64 17.19
CA TRP A 330 14.45 -19.29 17.10
C TRP A 330 15.17 -19.95 15.92
N GLN A 331 14.88 -21.23 15.63
CA GLN A 331 15.47 -21.93 14.48
C GLN A 331 15.08 -21.27 13.17
N GLY A 332 13.80 -20.92 13.00
CA GLY A 332 13.32 -20.20 11.82
C GLY A 332 13.98 -18.84 11.65
N VAL A 333 14.15 -18.09 12.75
CA VAL A 333 14.83 -16.78 12.74
C VAL A 333 16.30 -16.91 12.36
N VAL A 334 17.00 -17.93 12.87
CA VAL A 334 18.39 -18.22 12.47
C VAL A 334 18.45 -18.57 10.98
N ILE A 335 17.57 -19.46 10.51
CA ILE A 335 17.53 -19.89 9.10
C ILE A 335 17.25 -18.71 8.16
N LEU A 336 16.28 -17.84 8.50
CA LEU A 336 16.00 -16.63 7.75
C LEU A 336 17.23 -15.72 7.68
N SER A 337 17.86 -15.47 8.83
CA SER A 337 19.05 -14.61 8.92
C SER A 337 20.21 -15.17 8.10
N CYS A 338 20.49 -16.46 8.22
CA CYS A 338 21.53 -17.14 7.45
C CYS A 338 21.23 -17.08 5.95
N ALA A 339 20.00 -17.34 5.51
CA ALA A 339 19.62 -17.25 4.10
C ALA A 339 19.80 -15.82 3.56
N ALA A 340 19.36 -14.80 4.30
CA ALA A 340 19.55 -13.41 3.90
C ALA A 340 21.04 -13.02 3.80
N ILE A 341 21.85 -13.44 4.78
CA ILE A 341 23.30 -13.19 4.78
C ILE A 341 23.97 -13.89 3.61
N VAL A 342 23.70 -15.18 3.37
CA VAL A 342 24.32 -15.94 2.28
C VAL A 342 24.00 -15.31 0.92
N ILE A 343 22.75 -14.89 0.72
CA ILE A 343 22.34 -14.25 -0.54
C ILE A 343 22.98 -12.87 -0.71
N PHE A 344 23.10 -12.07 0.35
CA PHE A 344 23.73 -10.75 0.28
C PHE A 344 25.26 -10.76 0.38
N ALA A 345 25.86 -11.88 0.82
CA ALA A 345 27.29 -11.99 1.12
C ALA A 345 28.22 -11.53 -0.02
N PRO A 346 27.96 -11.85 -1.31
CA PRO A 346 28.82 -11.39 -2.39
C PRO A 346 28.87 -9.86 -2.49
N MET A 347 27.73 -9.19 -2.39
CA MET A 347 27.66 -7.73 -2.40
C MET A 347 28.20 -7.11 -1.12
N ALA A 348 27.97 -7.74 0.03
CA ALA A 348 28.57 -7.32 1.29
C ALA A 348 30.10 -7.35 1.21
N ALA A 349 30.69 -8.41 0.65
CA ALA A 349 32.14 -8.50 0.44
C ALA A 349 32.66 -7.39 -0.50
N TYR A 350 31.91 -7.05 -1.55
CA TYR A 350 32.23 -5.90 -2.41
C TYR A 350 32.23 -4.59 -1.62
N PHE A 351 31.20 -4.35 -0.82
CA PHE A 351 31.07 -3.12 -0.03
C PHE A 351 32.09 -3.01 1.11
N VAL A 352 32.52 -4.13 1.72
CA VAL A 352 33.61 -4.13 2.70
C VAL A 352 34.93 -3.68 2.06
N ARG A 353 35.17 -4.07 0.80
CA ARG A 353 36.36 -3.64 0.04
C ARG A 353 36.22 -2.20 -0.51
N ASN A 354 34.99 -1.75 -0.73
CA ASN A 354 34.68 -0.44 -1.29
C ASN A 354 33.64 0.32 -0.44
N PRO A 355 33.97 0.66 0.83
CA PRO A 355 33.00 1.14 1.81
C PRO A 355 32.33 2.46 1.41
N TRP A 356 33.03 3.29 0.64
CA TRP A 356 32.48 4.54 0.14
C TRP A 356 31.21 4.34 -0.72
N HIS A 357 31.17 3.29 -1.56
CA HIS A 357 29.97 2.99 -2.37
C HIS A 357 28.74 2.60 -1.55
N PHE A 358 28.95 2.01 -0.37
CA PHE A 358 27.84 1.63 0.48
C PHE A 358 27.14 2.86 1.08
N MET A 359 27.92 3.84 1.55
CA MET A 359 27.41 4.99 2.31
C MET A 359 27.15 6.24 1.47
N SER A 360 27.71 6.33 0.26
CA SER A 360 27.64 7.52 -0.60
C SER A 360 26.24 8.11 -0.71
N ARG A 361 25.24 7.32 -1.15
CA ARG A 361 23.88 7.83 -1.29
C ARG A 361 23.27 8.25 0.04
N THR A 362 23.44 7.45 1.09
CA THR A 362 22.94 7.77 2.43
C THR A 362 23.48 9.11 2.91
N ASN A 363 24.76 9.41 2.67
CA ASN A 363 25.37 10.69 3.03
C ASN A 363 24.77 11.90 2.28
N HIS A 364 24.28 11.70 1.06
CA HIS A 364 23.70 12.78 0.24
C HIS A 364 22.19 13.01 0.48
N VAL A 365 21.44 12.01 0.93
CA VAL A 365 19.97 12.12 1.07
C VAL A 365 19.45 11.99 2.48
N PHE A 366 20.20 11.41 3.40
CA PHE A 366 19.75 11.30 4.77
C PHE A 366 19.74 12.67 5.43
N VAL A 367 18.59 13.08 5.96
CA VAL A 367 18.36 14.45 6.46
C VAL A 367 19.31 14.87 7.58
N LEU A 368 19.86 13.90 8.33
CA LEU A 368 20.84 14.13 9.41
C LEU A 368 22.29 13.98 8.94
N ALA A 369 22.54 13.57 7.70
CA ALA A 369 23.89 13.53 7.16
C ALA A 369 24.40 14.94 6.87
N GLU A 370 25.71 15.13 6.97
CA GLU A 370 26.38 16.43 6.76
C GLU A 370 26.10 17.02 5.37
N GLN A 371 25.94 16.16 4.36
CA GLN A 371 25.63 16.55 2.98
C GLN A 371 24.16 16.33 2.60
N GLY A 372 23.30 15.97 3.57
CA GLY A 372 21.90 15.66 3.35
C GLY A 372 21.08 16.87 2.94
N TRP A 373 20.30 16.78 1.87
CA TRP A 373 19.41 17.87 1.48
C TRP A 373 18.34 18.14 2.55
N VAL A 374 18.27 19.40 3.00
CA VAL A 374 17.26 19.87 3.96
C VAL A 374 16.64 21.13 3.37
N ASP A 375 15.35 21.08 3.03
CA ASP A 375 14.60 22.30 2.73
C ASP A 375 14.65 23.23 3.94
N ALA A 376 14.76 24.53 3.67
CA ALA A 376 15.28 25.52 4.59
C ALA A 376 14.53 25.86 5.91
N PRO A 377 13.33 25.35 6.30
CA PRO A 377 12.79 25.75 7.60
C PRO A 377 13.23 24.90 8.82
N TYR A 378 14.01 23.82 8.66
CA TYR A 378 14.41 22.98 9.80
C TYR A 378 15.94 22.96 10.00
N PRO A 379 16.45 23.54 11.09
CA PRO A 379 17.88 23.51 11.35
C PRO A 379 18.34 22.10 11.76
N ARG A 380 19.39 21.60 11.09
CA ARG A 380 20.02 20.29 11.37
C ARG A 380 20.53 20.15 12.82
N SER A 381 20.67 21.27 13.55
CA SER A 381 21.14 21.30 14.93
C SER A 381 20.22 20.56 15.91
N ASN A 382 18.97 20.27 15.52
CA ASN A 382 18.07 19.43 16.30
C ASN A 382 17.48 18.31 15.42
N ALA A 383 18.02 17.10 15.61
CA ALA A 383 17.60 15.91 14.88
C ALA A 383 16.11 15.60 15.09
N VAL A 384 15.59 15.80 16.31
CA VAL A 384 14.19 15.50 16.63
C VAL A 384 13.25 16.44 15.90
N SER A 385 13.51 17.76 15.92
CA SER A 385 12.67 18.72 15.19
C SER A 385 12.73 18.51 13.68
N THR A 386 13.91 18.13 13.15
CA THR A 386 14.09 17.79 11.74
C THR A 386 13.27 16.57 11.35
N LEU A 387 13.35 15.47 12.13
CA LEU A 387 12.58 14.25 11.89
C LEU A 387 11.07 14.48 12.03
N LEU A 388 10.64 15.21 13.06
CA LEU A 388 9.23 15.58 13.24
C LEU A 388 8.72 16.48 12.11
N GLY A 389 9.54 17.42 11.64
CA GLY A 389 9.23 18.28 10.50
C GLY A 389 9.06 17.47 9.21
N GLN A 390 9.93 16.49 8.96
CA GLN A 390 9.81 15.58 7.83
C GLN A 390 8.54 14.71 7.94
N ALA A 391 8.27 14.14 9.12
CA ALA A 391 7.06 13.36 9.35
C ALA A 391 5.78 14.21 9.15
N ALA A 392 5.78 15.45 9.63
CA ALA A 392 4.67 16.39 9.46
C ALA A 392 4.43 16.81 8.00
N ARG A 393 5.44 16.66 7.12
CA ARG A 393 5.28 16.88 5.68
C ARG A 393 4.80 15.64 4.94
N VAL A 394 5.28 14.45 5.33
CA VAL A 394 5.00 13.20 4.62
C VAL A 394 3.66 12.59 5.03
N LEU A 395 3.34 12.55 6.32
CA LEU A 395 2.13 11.90 6.81
C LEU A 395 0.84 12.51 6.24
N PRO A 396 0.72 13.85 6.07
CA PRO A 396 -0.47 14.41 5.45
C PRO A 396 -0.65 14.01 3.99
N LEU A 397 0.41 13.70 3.23
CA LEU A 397 0.33 13.45 1.77
C LEU A 397 -0.67 12.34 1.40
N PHE A 398 -0.96 11.42 2.31
CA PHE A 398 -1.98 10.39 2.10
C PHE A 398 -3.40 10.96 2.02
N ASN A 399 -3.71 12.05 2.73
CA ASN A 399 -5.05 12.63 2.84
C ASN A 399 -5.13 14.07 2.30
N TYR A 400 -4.02 14.80 2.29
CA TYR A 400 -3.93 16.22 1.98
C TYR A 400 -2.54 16.63 1.47
N GLY A 401 -2.50 17.54 0.51
CA GLY A 401 -1.26 17.93 -0.18
C GLY A 401 -0.88 16.91 -1.24
N GLY A 402 0.27 17.10 -1.88
CA GLY A 402 0.72 16.20 -2.93
C GLY A 402 2.23 16.25 -3.11
N ASP A 403 2.73 15.35 -3.93
CA ASP A 403 4.14 15.30 -4.23
C ASP A 403 4.57 16.48 -5.10
N MET A 404 5.68 17.09 -4.71
CA MET A 404 6.24 18.24 -5.40
C MET A 404 7.45 17.87 -6.26
N SER A 405 7.89 16.60 -6.25
CA SER A 405 9.04 16.13 -7.00
C SER A 405 8.78 16.16 -8.51
N GLY A 406 9.85 16.23 -9.30
CA GLY A 406 9.76 16.06 -10.75
C GLY A 406 9.47 14.63 -11.20
N GLN A 407 9.47 13.67 -10.27
CA GLN A 407 9.38 12.25 -10.58
C GLN A 407 7.94 11.72 -10.51
N TYR A 408 7.22 11.99 -9.42
CA TYR A 408 5.80 11.63 -9.30
C TYR A 408 4.89 12.83 -9.57
N GLY A 409 5.19 14.00 -9.00
CA GLY A 409 4.69 15.32 -9.42
C GLY A 409 3.18 15.55 -9.28
N TYR A 410 2.45 14.59 -8.68
CA TYR A 410 1.02 14.70 -8.47
C TYR A 410 0.73 15.59 -7.26
N ARG A 411 0.18 16.78 -7.52
CA ARG A 411 -0.09 17.81 -6.49
C ARG A 411 -1.33 17.54 -5.62
N GLY A 412 -2.06 16.45 -5.88
CA GLY A 412 -3.18 16.00 -5.05
C GLY A 412 -2.77 14.91 -4.04
N PRO A 413 -3.68 14.53 -3.13
CA PRO A 413 -3.44 13.49 -2.14
C PRO A 413 -3.08 12.14 -2.78
N MET A 414 -2.21 11.37 -2.12
CA MET A 414 -1.82 10.05 -2.59
C MET A 414 -2.98 9.04 -2.56
N LEU A 415 -3.91 9.19 -1.62
CA LEU A 415 -5.13 8.39 -1.56
C LEU A 415 -6.33 9.24 -1.97
N ASP A 416 -7.27 8.64 -2.70
CA ASP A 416 -8.56 9.28 -2.95
C ASP A 416 -9.34 9.44 -1.63
N PHE A 417 -10.37 10.28 -1.65
CA PHE A 417 -11.16 10.60 -0.46
C PHE A 417 -11.61 9.36 0.34
N PHE A 418 -12.10 8.31 -0.32
CA PHE A 418 -12.62 7.13 0.37
C PHE A 418 -11.50 6.25 0.92
N THR A 419 -10.49 5.95 0.10
CA THR A 419 -9.35 5.15 0.57
C THR A 419 -8.57 5.88 1.67
N SER A 420 -8.54 7.22 1.66
CA SER A 420 -7.94 8.04 2.71
C SER A 420 -8.69 7.94 4.05
N ILE A 421 -10.03 7.85 4.02
CA ILE A 421 -10.84 7.59 5.22
C ILE A 421 -10.55 6.19 5.75
N LEU A 422 -10.60 5.18 4.88
CA LEU A 422 -10.32 3.79 5.26
C LEU A 422 -8.90 3.64 5.83
N PHE A 423 -7.93 4.35 5.26
CA PHE A 423 -6.55 4.38 5.74
C PHE A 423 -6.46 4.94 7.16
N VAL A 424 -7.05 6.11 7.44
CA VAL A 424 -7.01 6.72 8.79
C VAL A 424 -7.72 5.84 9.83
N LEU A 425 -8.86 5.25 9.47
CA LEU A 425 -9.57 4.31 10.35
C LEU A 425 -8.76 3.03 10.59
N GLY A 426 -8.16 2.49 9.54
CA GLY A 426 -7.30 1.31 9.60
C GLY A 426 -6.08 1.57 10.49
N LEU A 427 -5.45 2.73 10.37
CA LEU A 427 -4.33 3.14 11.20
C LEU A 427 -4.75 3.29 12.68
N GLY A 428 -5.88 3.95 12.95
CA GLY A 428 -6.44 4.06 14.29
C GLY A 428 -6.80 2.70 14.90
N TYR A 429 -7.40 1.82 14.11
CA TYR A 429 -7.72 0.45 14.52
C TYR A 429 -6.47 -0.36 14.84
N SER A 430 -5.45 -0.29 13.98
CA SER A 430 -4.18 -1.02 14.13
C SER A 430 -3.40 -0.53 15.34
N THR A 431 -3.41 0.78 15.60
CA THR A 431 -2.77 1.38 16.79
C THR A 431 -3.40 0.89 18.09
N VAL A 432 -4.74 0.80 18.15
CA VAL A 432 -5.43 0.28 19.35
C VAL A 432 -5.27 -1.23 19.52
N HIS A 433 -5.03 -1.95 18.42
CA HIS A 433 -4.80 -3.39 18.41
C HIS A 433 -3.34 -3.76 18.15
N ILE A 434 -2.41 -2.88 18.55
CA ILE A 434 -0.97 -3.05 18.39
C ILE A 434 -0.45 -4.21 19.25
N ASP A 435 -1.24 -4.78 20.15
CA ASP A 435 -0.96 -6.01 20.89
C ASP A 435 -1.09 -7.27 20.01
N ARG A 436 -1.70 -7.14 18.82
CA ARG A 436 -1.93 -8.24 17.86
C ARG A 436 -0.96 -8.11 16.67
N PRO A 437 -0.01 -9.05 16.48
CA PRO A 437 1.04 -8.96 15.45
C PRO A 437 0.57 -8.79 14.01
N ARG A 438 -0.64 -9.20 13.65
CA ARG A 438 -1.18 -8.99 12.30
C ARG A 438 -1.39 -7.51 11.96
N HIS A 439 -1.48 -6.63 12.96
CA HIS A 439 -1.61 -5.18 12.78
C HIS A 439 -0.29 -4.43 12.98
N PHE A 440 0.84 -5.12 13.23
CA PHE A 440 2.14 -4.44 13.35
C PHE A 440 2.56 -3.75 12.04
N PHE A 441 2.15 -4.31 10.90
CA PHE A 441 2.46 -3.80 9.56
C PHE A 441 1.32 -3.02 8.90
N LEU A 442 0.24 -2.74 9.65
CA LEU A 442 -0.89 -1.92 9.22
C LEU A 442 -0.86 -0.57 9.96
#